data_AF-A0A3M2SSS9-F1
#
_entry.id   AF-A0A3M2SSS9-F1
#
_cell.length_a   1.000
_cell.length_b   1.000
_cell.length_c   1.000
_cell.angle_alpha   90.00
_cell.angle_beta   90.00
_cell.angle_gamma   90.00
#
_symmetry.space_group_name_H-M   'P 1'
#
loop_
_entity.id
_entity.type
_entity.pdbx_description
1 polymer ?
#
loop_
_entity_poly.entity_id
_entity_poly.type
_entity_poly.pdbx_seq_one_letter_code
_entity_poly.pdbx_strand_id
1 'polypeptide(L)'
;IDGSKQKIIDAKQTRAPSPFIVVLDEAGYYMVKGIDVMMAQARSLNFMVIVAGQDMSAMQSLSPQIAETAMANASIFAAGKTVDAEKTLTAIQKVFGRTQVAVTSGYQSKSGAFGQKWQDRMEASFQEVEKVTVDELQNMAQGVFYFKFNGRLIRSAAFF
;
A
#
# COMPACT_ATOMS: atom_id res chain seq x y z
N ILE A 1 10.73 34.58 -41.03
CA ILE A 1 11.23 33.47 -40.19
C ILE A 1 11.02 33.90 -38.75
N ASP A 2 9.80 33.75 -38.24
CA ASP A 2 9.42 34.33 -36.94
C ASP A 2 8.45 33.40 -36.21
N GLY A 3 8.98 32.24 -35.84
CA GLY A 3 8.20 31.21 -35.17
C GLY A 3 9.11 30.35 -34.32
N SER A 4 9.52 30.82 -33.14
CA SER A 4 10.28 29.94 -32.22
C SER A 4 10.42 30.40 -30.77
N LYS A 5 9.47 31.16 -30.20
CA LYS A 5 9.44 31.32 -28.73
C LYS A 5 8.10 30.99 -28.10
N GLN A 6 6.97 31.53 -28.57
CA GLN A 6 5.66 31.14 -28.02
C GLN A 6 5.35 29.66 -28.23
N LYS A 7 5.60 29.09 -29.42
CA LYS A 7 5.39 27.64 -29.64
C LYS A 7 6.29 26.75 -28.78
N ILE A 8 7.47 27.21 -28.37
CA ILE A 8 8.38 26.44 -27.51
C ILE A 8 7.96 26.57 -26.03
N ILE A 9 7.49 27.75 -25.62
CA ILE A 9 7.01 28.02 -24.26
C ILE A 9 5.67 27.33 -24.00
N ASP A 10 4.76 27.32 -24.98
CA ASP A 10 3.49 26.60 -24.91
C ASP A 10 3.64 25.08 -25.07
N ALA A 11 4.73 24.61 -25.67
CA ALA A 11 5.11 23.20 -25.75
C ALA A 11 5.92 22.71 -24.53
N LYS A 12 5.79 23.37 -23.37
CA LYS A 12 6.23 22.75 -22.12
C LYS A 12 5.45 21.46 -21.92
N GLN A 13 6.13 20.31 -22.07
CA GLN A 13 5.58 18.98 -21.80
C GLN A 13 4.96 18.86 -20.39
N THR A 14 5.32 19.75 -19.47
CA THR A 14 4.76 19.87 -18.11
C THR A 14 3.36 20.48 -18.03
N ARG A 15 2.82 21.02 -19.14
CA ARG A 15 1.45 21.60 -19.21
C ARG A 15 0.47 20.73 -20.01
N ALA A 16 0.85 19.49 -20.31
CA ALA A 16 -0.08 18.54 -20.92
C ALA A 16 -1.21 18.22 -19.92
N PRO A 17 -2.49 18.19 -20.34
CA PRO A 17 -3.61 17.83 -19.45
C PRO A 17 -3.57 16.36 -19.02
N SER A 18 -2.80 15.53 -19.73
CA SER A 18 -2.51 14.15 -19.34
C SER A 18 -1.18 14.09 -18.58
N PRO A 19 -1.09 13.36 -17.46
CA PRO A 19 0.18 13.12 -16.82
C PRO A 19 1.10 12.31 -17.74
N PHE A 20 2.40 12.59 -17.68
CA PHE A 20 3.40 11.71 -18.30
C PHE A 20 3.68 10.54 -17.36
N ILE A 21 3.36 9.32 -17.78
CA ILE A 21 3.47 8.12 -16.95
C ILE A 21 4.84 7.48 -17.17
N VAL A 22 5.58 7.28 -16.07
CA VAL A 22 6.84 6.53 -16.03
C VAL A 22 6.62 5.30 -15.18
N VAL A 23 6.76 4.12 -15.77
CA VAL A 23 6.69 2.84 -15.06
C VAL A 23 8.10 2.31 -14.89
N LEU A 24 8.50 2.14 -13.63
CA LEU A 24 9.77 1.58 -13.22
C LEU A 24 9.50 0.19 -12.65
N ASP A 25 9.61 -0.83 -13.50
CA ASP A 25 9.48 -2.23 -13.09
C ASP A 25 10.79 -2.76 -12.52
N GLU A 26 10.75 -3.61 -11.50
CA GLU A 26 11.93 -4.13 -10.79
C GLU A 26 12.87 -3.05 -10.23
N ALA A 27 12.30 -1.93 -9.78
CA ALA A 27 13.06 -0.78 -9.29
C ALA A 27 14.04 -1.11 -8.15
N GLY A 28 13.81 -2.19 -7.40
CA GLY A 28 14.74 -2.66 -6.37
C GLY A 28 16.17 -2.93 -6.86
N TYR A 29 16.37 -3.27 -8.14
CA TYR A 29 17.70 -3.57 -8.69
C TYR A 29 18.46 -2.35 -9.22
N TYR A 30 17.77 -1.31 -9.69
CA TYR A 30 18.38 -0.13 -10.30
C TYR A 30 17.97 1.19 -9.65
N MET A 31 17.29 1.15 -8.50
CA MET A 31 17.08 2.34 -7.70
C MET A 31 18.42 3.00 -7.45
N VAL A 32 18.55 4.26 -7.85
CA VAL A 32 19.75 5.06 -7.64
C VAL A 32 19.46 6.17 -6.65
N LYS A 33 20.51 6.66 -5.97
CA LYS A 33 20.42 7.88 -5.15
C LYS A 33 19.93 9.03 -6.04
N GLY A 34 18.87 9.72 -5.61
CA GLY A 34 18.23 10.81 -6.36
C GLY A 34 16.83 10.49 -6.89
N ILE A 35 16.41 9.22 -6.90
CA ILE A 35 15.03 8.86 -7.30
C ILE A 35 13.98 9.46 -6.35
N ASP A 36 14.32 9.60 -5.07
CA ASP A 36 13.55 10.28 -4.04
C ASP A 36 13.29 11.76 -4.39
N VAL A 37 14.32 12.47 -4.84
CA VAL A 37 14.21 13.86 -5.29
C VAL A 37 13.39 13.95 -6.57
N MET A 38 13.60 13.02 -7.52
CA MET A 38 12.82 12.95 -8.74
C MET A 38 11.33 12.71 -8.45
N MET A 39 10.99 11.77 -7.55
CA MET A 39 9.62 11.49 -7.13
C MET A 39 8.98 12.66 -6.37
N ALA A 40 9.75 13.37 -5.54
CA ALA A 40 9.27 14.58 -4.87
C ALA A 40 8.93 15.68 -5.88
N GLN A 41 9.76 15.87 -6.91
CA GLN A 41 9.57 16.89 -7.95
C GLN A 41 8.56 16.50 -9.03
N ALA A 42 8.30 15.20 -9.23
CA ALA A 42 7.38 14.69 -10.25
C ALA A 42 5.98 15.31 -10.13
N ARG A 43 5.52 15.61 -8.91
CA ARG A 43 4.25 16.31 -8.65
C ARG A 43 4.16 17.67 -9.35
N SER A 44 5.24 18.44 -9.35
CA SER A 44 5.28 19.79 -9.94
C SER A 44 5.42 19.77 -11.47
N LEU A 45 5.85 18.64 -12.03
CA LEU A 45 6.12 18.47 -13.45
C LEU A 45 5.02 17.69 -14.18
N ASN A 46 3.93 17.35 -13.50
CA ASN A 46 2.82 16.53 -14.01
C ASN A 46 3.24 15.11 -14.45
N PHE A 47 4.21 14.52 -13.74
CA PHE A 47 4.62 13.13 -13.95
C PHE A 47 3.91 12.21 -12.95
N MET A 48 3.46 11.06 -13.45
CA MET A 48 3.02 9.93 -12.62
C MET A 48 4.12 8.87 -12.65
N VAL A 49 4.79 8.65 -11.53
CA VAL A 49 5.83 7.62 -11.40
C VAL A 49 5.24 6.41 -10.71
N ILE A 50 5.29 5.25 -11.36
CA ILE A 50 4.90 3.96 -10.81
C ILE A 50 6.18 3.18 -10.54
N VAL A 51 6.44 2.89 -9.27
CA VAL A 51 7.60 2.09 -8.84
C VAL A 51 7.09 0.72 -8.45
N ALA A 52 7.51 -0.31 -9.17
CA ALA A 52 7.18 -1.70 -8.89
C ALA A 52 8.45 -2.46 -8.47
N GLY A 53 8.28 -3.38 -7.52
CA GLY A 53 9.36 -4.23 -7.01
C GLY A 53 8.78 -5.54 -6.49
N GLN A 54 9.61 -6.58 -6.47
CA GLN A 54 9.20 -7.93 -6.08
C GLN A 54 9.01 -8.06 -4.56
N ASP A 55 9.94 -7.52 -3.78
CA ASP A 55 9.87 -7.52 -2.32
C ASP A 55 10.51 -6.26 -1.73
N MET A 56 10.20 -5.99 -0.45
CA MET A 56 10.72 -4.82 0.25
C MET A 56 12.22 -4.92 0.54
N SER A 57 12.76 -6.14 0.66
CA SER A 57 14.17 -6.37 0.96
C SER A 57 15.07 -5.97 -0.20
N ALA A 58 14.68 -6.29 -1.43
CA ALA A 58 15.33 -5.88 -2.67
C ALA A 58 15.27 -4.36 -2.81
N MET A 59 14.11 -3.74 -2.52
CA MET A 59 13.96 -2.29 -2.58
C MET A 59 14.82 -1.55 -1.54
N GLN A 60 15.02 -2.14 -0.37
CA GLN A 60 15.87 -1.59 0.70
C GLN A 60 17.35 -1.95 0.55
N SER A 61 17.71 -2.91 -0.32
CA SER A 61 19.08 -3.43 -0.46
C SER A 61 20.09 -2.35 -0.79
N LEU A 62 19.68 -1.35 -1.58
CA LEU A 62 20.54 -0.27 -2.03
C LEU A 62 20.52 0.93 -1.07
N SER A 63 19.35 1.30 -0.55
CA SER A 63 19.21 2.27 0.54
C SER A 63 17.84 2.16 1.22
N PRO A 64 17.80 1.81 2.52
CA PRO A 64 16.55 1.78 3.29
C PRO A 64 15.84 3.15 3.34
N GLN A 65 16.61 4.23 3.47
CA GLN A 65 16.07 5.59 3.57
C GLN A 65 15.35 6.04 2.29
N ILE A 66 15.88 5.68 1.12
CA ILE A 66 15.24 6.02 -0.15
C ILE A 66 13.94 5.25 -0.32
N ALA A 67 13.94 3.95 0.01
CA ALA A 67 12.74 3.11 -0.05
C ALA A 67 11.64 3.65 0.89
N GLU A 68 11.99 4.00 2.13
CA GLU A 68 11.05 4.60 3.09
C GLU A 68 10.50 5.94 2.62
N THR A 69 11.37 6.80 2.08
CA THR A 69 10.97 8.12 1.55
C THR A 69 10.07 7.98 0.33
N ALA A 70 10.36 7.02 -0.57
CA ALA A 70 9.54 6.70 -1.72
C ALA A 70 8.13 6.26 -1.30
N MET A 71 8.05 5.33 -0.34
CA MET A 71 6.78 4.85 0.20
C MET A 71 5.99 5.95 0.90
N ALA A 72 6.65 6.79 1.72
CA ALA A 72 6.00 7.89 2.43
C ALA A 72 5.48 8.98 1.47
N ASN A 73 6.19 9.21 0.36
CA ASN A 73 5.78 10.18 -0.66
C ASN A 73 4.76 9.63 -1.65
N ALA A 74 4.53 8.33 -1.73
CA ALA A 74 3.59 7.74 -2.67
C ALA A 74 2.13 8.13 -2.33
N SER A 75 1.38 8.59 -3.32
CA SER A 75 -0.06 8.89 -3.17
C SER A 75 -0.93 7.63 -3.19
N ILE A 76 -0.45 6.59 -3.88
CA ILE A 76 -1.08 5.28 -4.00
C ILE A 76 -0.05 4.25 -3.59
N PHE A 77 -0.43 3.35 -2.69
CA PHE A 77 0.37 2.17 -2.36
C PHE A 77 -0.41 0.92 -2.75
N ALA A 78 0.20 0.07 -3.58
CA ALA A 78 -0.39 -1.18 -4.04
C ALA A 78 0.39 -2.38 -3.48
N ALA A 79 -0.31 -3.34 -2.89
CA ALA A 79 0.28 -4.59 -2.40
C ALA A 79 -0.41 -5.77 -3.08
N GLY A 80 0.38 -6.62 -3.74
CA GLY A 80 -0.10 -7.86 -4.35
C GLY A 80 0.12 -9.07 -3.44
N LYS A 81 0.01 -10.25 -4.04
CA LYS A 81 0.40 -11.51 -3.40
C LYS A 81 1.87 -11.45 -2.96
N THR A 82 2.13 -11.72 -1.70
CA THR A 82 3.49 -11.89 -1.16
C THR A 82 3.57 -13.18 -0.36
N VAL A 83 4.72 -13.86 -0.45
CA VAL A 83 5.06 -15.03 0.38
C VAL A 83 5.95 -14.64 1.56
N ASP A 84 6.58 -13.47 1.51
CA ASP A 84 7.44 -12.94 2.57
C ASP A 84 6.58 -12.44 3.76
N ALA A 85 6.64 -13.19 4.86
CA ALA A 85 5.92 -12.93 6.10
C ALA A 85 6.66 -11.99 7.07
N GLU A 86 7.86 -11.50 6.72
CA GLU A 86 8.65 -10.66 7.62
C GLU A 86 8.63 -9.18 7.18
N LYS A 87 9.57 -8.78 6.33
CA LYS A 87 9.83 -7.35 6.04
C LYS A 87 8.74 -6.76 5.15
N THR A 88 8.35 -7.48 4.11
CA THR A 88 7.35 -7.01 3.16
C THR A 88 5.98 -6.91 3.83
N LEU A 89 5.59 -7.91 4.63
CA LEU A 89 4.37 -7.86 5.43
C LEU A 89 4.37 -6.66 6.38
N THR A 90 5.44 -6.50 7.17
CA THR A 90 5.50 -5.42 8.17
C THR A 90 5.37 -4.05 7.51
N ALA A 91 6.00 -3.86 6.34
CA ALA A 91 5.85 -2.63 5.57
C ALA A 91 4.41 -2.41 5.08
N ILE A 92 3.76 -3.45 4.56
CA ILE A 92 2.35 -3.39 4.11
C ILE A 92 1.42 -3.05 5.28
N GLN A 93 1.56 -3.74 6.41
CA GLN A 93 0.74 -3.51 7.60
C GLN A 93 0.92 -2.09 8.16
N LYS A 94 2.17 -1.60 8.20
CA LYS A 94 2.47 -0.21 8.59
C LYS A 94 1.78 0.82 7.70
N VAL A 95 1.66 0.56 6.39
CA VAL A 95 1.01 1.48 5.44
C VAL A 95 -0.52 1.36 5.49
N PHE A 96 -1.07 0.16 5.65
CA PHE A 96 -2.51 -0.07 5.66
C PHE A 96 -3.17 0.31 6.98
N GLY A 97 -2.43 0.11 8.07
CA GLY A 97 -2.80 0.42 9.44
C GLY A 97 -3.72 -0.62 10.08
N ARG A 98 -4.09 -0.34 11.33
CA ARG A 98 -4.97 -1.18 12.16
C ARG A 98 -6.41 -0.73 12.11
N THR A 99 -7.32 -1.62 12.49
CA THR A 99 -8.74 -1.35 12.69
C THR A 99 -9.19 -1.89 14.04
N GLN A 100 -10.14 -1.22 14.67
CA GLN A 100 -10.74 -1.70 15.91
C GLN A 100 -11.95 -2.60 15.57
N VAL A 101 -12.00 -3.77 16.18
CA VAL A 101 -13.11 -4.71 16.07
C VAL A 101 -13.71 -4.95 17.45
N ALA A 102 -15.03 -4.95 17.53
CA ALA A 102 -15.74 -5.34 18.74
C ALA A 102 -15.81 -6.87 18.80
N VAL A 103 -15.25 -7.45 19.85
CA VAL A 103 -15.24 -8.88 20.11
C VAL A 103 -16.11 -9.15 21.33
N THR A 104 -17.21 -9.87 21.12
CA THR A 104 -18.08 -10.33 22.22
C THR A 104 -17.43 -11.52 22.92
N SER A 105 -17.13 -11.35 24.20
CA SER A 105 -16.66 -12.38 25.11
C SER A 105 -17.77 -13.41 25.29
N GLY A 106 -17.55 -14.64 24.81
CA GLY A 106 -18.58 -15.65 24.61
C GLY A 106 -19.28 -16.19 25.87
N TYR A 107 -20.09 -17.23 25.67
CA TYR A 107 -20.97 -17.80 26.69
C TYR A 107 -20.21 -18.39 27.89
N GLN A 108 -20.59 -18.01 29.11
CA GLN A 108 -20.12 -18.61 30.35
C GLN A 108 -21.12 -19.69 30.82
N SER A 109 -20.63 -20.91 31.03
CA SER A 109 -21.45 -21.98 31.64
C SER A 109 -21.59 -21.72 33.14
N LYS A 110 -22.84 -21.55 33.61
CA LYS A 110 -23.17 -21.62 35.04
C LYS A 110 -23.71 -23.02 35.34
N SER A 111 -22.98 -23.76 36.15
CA SER A 111 -23.44 -25.04 36.68
C SER A 111 -24.39 -24.78 37.85
N GLY A 112 -25.66 -25.18 37.70
CA GLY A 112 -26.66 -25.16 38.76
C GLY A 112 -27.08 -26.58 39.15
N ALA A 113 -27.84 -26.72 40.25
CA ALA A 113 -28.27 -28.02 40.79
C ALA A 113 -29.09 -28.90 39.81
N PHE A 114 -29.58 -28.33 38.70
CA PHE A 114 -30.40 -29.00 37.67
C PHE A 114 -29.74 -29.03 36.27
N GLY A 115 -28.42 -28.84 36.16
CA GLY A 115 -27.66 -28.97 34.92
C GLY A 115 -26.87 -27.72 34.52
N GLN A 116 -26.12 -27.82 33.42
CA GLN A 116 -25.34 -26.70 32.88
C GLN A 116 -26.23 -25.77 32.05
N LYS A 117 -26.30 -24.50 32.45
CA LYS A 117 -26.95 -23.44 31.67
C LYS A 117 -25.88 -22.50 31.13
N TRP A 118 -25.77 -22.42 29.80
CA TRP A 118 -24.91 -21.46 29.13
C TRP A 118 -25.59 -20.09 29.15
N GLN A 119 -24.95 -19.08 29.74
CA GLN A 119 -25.40 -17.69 29.71
C GLN A 119 -24.37 -16.85 28.95
N ASP A 120 -24.85 -16.00 28.05
CA ASP A 120 -24.01 -15.02 27.36
C ASP A 120 -23.40 -14.06 28.40
N ARG A 121 -22.10 -13.77 28.28
CA ARG A 121 -21.41 -12.86 29.19
C ARG A 121 -21.79 -11.39 28.96
N MET A 122 -22.46 -11.07 27.84
CA MET A 122 -22.83 -9.70 27.46
C MET A 122 -21.70 -8.68 27.64
N GLU A 123 -20.46 -9.12 27.40
CA GLU A 123 -19.27 -8.29 27.56
C GLU A 123 -18.65 -8.11 26.18
N ALA A 124 -18.61 -6.86 25.71
CA ALA A 124 -17.98 -6.49 24.45
C ALA A 124 -16.61 -5.87 24.75
N SER A 125 -15.56 -6.48 24.20
CA SER A 125 -14.20 -5.95 24.26
C SER A 125 -13.80 -5.39 22.90
N PHE A 126 -13.11 -4.25 22.87
CA PHE A 126 -12.56 -3.72 21.63
C PHE A 126 -11.13 -4.22 21.47
N GLN A 127 -10.82 -4.82 20.31
CA GLN A 127 -9.49 -5.31 19.97
C GLN A 127 -8.96 -4.58 18.73
N GLU A 128 -7.70 -4.13 18.77
CA GLU A 128 -7.03 -3.62 17.59
C GLU A 128 -6.43 -4.77 16.79
N VAL A 129 -6.86 -4.90 15.54
CA VAL A 129 -6.39 -5.94 14.61
C VAL A 129 -5.81 -5.28 13.35
N GLU A 130 -4.82 -5.93 12.75
CA GLU A 130 -4.26 -5.49 11.47
C GLU A 130 -5.33 -5.62 10.37
N LYS A 131 -5.40 -4.64 9.45
CA LYS A 131 -6.38 -4.68 8.36
C LYS A 131 -6.12 -5.79 7.34
N VAL A 132 -4.88 -6.25 7.26
CA VAL A 132 -4.44 -7.31 6.33
C VAL A 132 -3.52 -8.26 7.07
N THR A 133 -3.76 -9.55 6.87
CA THR A 133 -2.96 -10.64 7.46
C THR A 133 -2.07 -11.30 6.41
N VAL A 134 -1.06 -12.06 6.88
CA VAL A 134 -0.17 -12.85 5.99
C VAL A 134 -0.97 -13.83 5.15
N ASP A 135 -1.89 -14.55 5.80
CA ASP A 135 -2.70 -15.58 5.15
C ASP A 135 -3.54 -14.98 4.01
N GLU A 136 -4.10 -13.80 4.24
CA GLU A 136 -4.89 -13.09 3.22
C GLU A 136 -4.05 -12.65 2.01
N LEU A 137 -2.81 -12.21 2.22
CA LEU A 137 -1.89 -11.85 1.14
C LEU A 137 -1.38 -13.09 0.40
N GLN A 138 -1.11 -14.20 1.09
CA GLN A 138 -0.63 -15.44 0.49
C GLN A 138 -1.71 -16.16 -0.32
N ASN A 139 -2.96 -16.12 0.14
CA ASN A 139 -4.11 -16.72 -0.53
C ASN A 139 -4.71 -15.82 -1.64
N MET A 140 -4.08 -14.69 -1.93
CA MET A 140 -4.55 -13.79 -2.99
C MET A 140 -4.37 -14.40 -4.38
N ALA A 141 -5.38 -14.24 -5.23
CA ALA A 141 -5.31 -14.63 -6.63
C ALA A 141 -4.30 -13.76 -7.40
N GLN A 142 -3.67 -14.34 -8.42
CA GLN A 142 -2.74 -13.60 -9.27
C GLN A 142 -3.48 -12.46 -10.00
N GLY A 143 -2.86 -11.29 -10.05
CA GLY A 143 -3.47 -10.09 -10.64
C GLY A 143 -4.46 -9.37 -9.72
N VAL A 144 -4.67 -9.82 -8.49
CA VAL A 144 -5.42 -9.05 -7.48
C VAL A 144 -4.45 -8.27 -6.60
N PHE A 145 -4.83 -7.04 -6.26
CA PHE A 145 -4.03 -6.13 -5.44
C PHE A 145 -4.91 -5.40 -4.41
N TYR A 146 -4.30 -5.08 -3.27
CA TYR A 146 -4.81 -4.08 -2.33
C TYR A 146 -4.24 -2.71 -2.68
N PHE A 147 -5.12 -1.74 -2.89
CA PHE A 147 -4.76 -0.35 -3.10
C PHE A 147 -5.12 0.49 -1.88
N LYS A 148 -4.13 1.18 -1.32
CA LYS A 148 -4.32 2.25 -0.36
C LYS A 148 -4.34 3.57 -1.12
N PHE A 149 -5.50 4.22 -1.13
CA PHE A 149 -5.71 5.49 -1.80
C PHE A 149 -6.58 6.41 -0.93
N ASN A 150 -6.14 7.65 -0.70
CA ASN A 150 -6.85 8.65 0.11
C ASN A 150 -7.38 8.09 1.45
N GLY A 151 -6.55 7.31 2.15
CA GLY A 151 -6.91 6.70 3.44
C GLY A 151 -7.80 5.46 3.35
N ARG A 152 -8.38 5.15 2.19
CA ARG A 152 -9.21 3.96 1.96
C ARG A 152 -8.36 2.80 1.45
N LEU A 153 -8.69 1.59 1.91
CA LEU A 153 -8.12 0.34 1.41
C LEU A 153 -9.14 -0.32 0.49
N ILE A 154 -8.77 -0.61 -0.75
CA ILE A 154 -9.65 -1.16 -1.78
C ILE A 154 -8.97 -2.40 -2.37
N ARG A 155 -9.70 -3.51 -2.47
CA ARG A 155 -9.26 -4.70 -3.20
C ARG A 155 -9.73 -4.59 -4.65
N SER A 156 -8.82 -4.74 -5.61
CA SER A 156 -9.16 -4.72 -7.04
C SER A 156 -8.37 -5.76 -7.82
N ALA A 157 -8.99 -6.28 -8.88
CA ALA A 157 -8.28 -7.04 -9.90
C ALA A 157 -7.67 -6.06 -10.93
N ALA A 158 -6.47 -6.36 -11.39
CA ALA A 158 -5.85 -5.71 -12.53
C ALA A 158 -6.51 -6.19 -13.84
N PHE A 159 -6.41 -5.37 -14.87
CA PHE A 159 -6.85 -5.73 -16.22
C PHE A 159 -5.95 -6.87 -16.76
N PHE A 160 -6.57 -7.91 -17.32
CA PHE A 160 -5.91 -9.05 -17.95
C PHE A 160 -6.07 -8.98 -19.46
#